data_AF-A0AAD8Z109-F1
#
_entry.id   AF-A0AAD8Z109-F1
#
_cell.length_a   1.000
_cell.length_b   1.000
_cell.length_c   1.000
_cell.angle_alpha   90.00
_cell.angle_beta   90.00
_cell.angle_gamma   90.00
#
_symmetry.space_group_name_H-M   'P 1'
#
loop_
_entity.id
_entity.type
_entity.pdbx_description
1 polymer ?
#
loop_
_entity_poly.entity_id
_entity_poly.type
_entity_poly.pdbx_seq_one_letter_code
_entity_poly.pdbx_strand_id
1 'polypeptide(L)'
;MCLMSGSLLFYLMGILMQIKYAQGGANLYIRWTSFPGATNYILDLRVINSTTVTPIVLDLTATTTEKLVQGLRSGTLYQVTLKVYQFYYVMCISSEVALTVPAASQITFAKSISSTSVGFQWAKASGADGYVLVVAGITNSSDYRNLTVTSLSAVVTSLQPSTSYSCYIYSYNSVGMSAKGAVKTVTTLVPPPAVVNTTGLNLTAVRASWPSVANVLFYQVSLTDSSQPGLAPVIWTTSAMSLIISNLKACTSYTISVSSLNSFLVPGEPFNITYTTSPTGSVTTISADYSCSSNTATVYWDAVLGAVSYRAVVTSTNRTSLTCTSTGSSCQVTALGCSTHYSVEVTVVSNCEVNSSISYTFDT
;
A
#
# COMPACT_ATOMS: atom_id res chain seq x y z
N MET A 1 -50.55 28.90 4.39
CA MET A 1 -50.83 29.85 3.29
C MET A 1 -51.32 31.13 3.94
N CYS A 2 -50.48 32.17 4.00
CA CYS A 2 -50.96 33.50 4.39
C CYS A 2 -51.91 33.95 3.28
N LEU A 3 -53.21 33.79 3.49
CA LEU A 3 -54.19 34.18 2.50
C LEU A 3 -54.19 35.70 2.37
N MET A 4 -53.76 36.16 1.19
CA MET A 4 -54.00 37.51 0.72
C MET A 4 -55.49 37.63 0.43
N SER A 5 -56.19 38.49 1.17
CA SER A 5 -57.58 38.82 0.88
C SER A 5 -57.85 40.27 1.27
N GLY A 6 -57.87 41.13 0.25
CA GLY A 6 -58.92 42.14 0.07
C GLY A 6 -58.97 43.35 1.00
N SER A 7 -58.69 44.50 0.39
CA SER A 7 -59.18 45.87 0.68
C SER A 7 -58.50 46.73 1.77
N LEU A 8 -57.79 47.74 1.23
CA LEU A 8 -57.36 49.06 1.73
C LEU A 8 -56.69 49.16 3.12
N LEU A 9 -55.41 49.54 3.08
CA LEU A 9 -54.58 50.11 4.17
C LEU A 9 -54.04 49.15 5.25
N PHE A 10 -53.57 47.96 4.88
CA PHE A 10 -52.66 47.18 5.72
C PHE A 10 -51.28 47.05 5.07
N TYR A 11 -50.26 47.52 5.79
CA TYR A 11 -48.84 47.18 5.57
C TYR A 11 -48.73 45.68 5.27
N LEU A 12 -47.96 45.28 4.25
CA LEU A 12 -47.65 43.89 3.95
C LEU A 12 -46.99 43.21 5.18
N MET A 13 -47.78 42.54 6.02
CA MET A 13 -47.27 41.82 7.21
C MET A 13 -47.24 40.32 6.94
N GLY A 14 -46.38 39.90 6.01
CA GLY A 14 -45.96 38.50 5.92
C GLY A 14 -44.78 38.26 6.88
N ILE A 15 -44.73 37.12 7.56
CA ILE A 15 -43.52 36.70 8.28
C ILE A 15 -42.60 35.94 7.32
N LEU A 16 -41.41 36.47 7.08
CA LEU A 16 -40.39 35.80 6.27
C LEU A 16 -39.46 35.04 7.21
N MET A 17 -39.41 33.71 7.06
CA MET A 17 -38.48 32.85 7.79
C MET A 17 -37.36 32.41 6.85
N GLN A 18 -36.13 32.43 7.34
CA GLN A 18 -34.93 31.99 6.65
C GLN A 18 -34.15 31.01 7.53
N ILE A 19 -33.62 29.96 6.91
CA ILE A 19 -32.82 28.94 7.59
C ILE A 19 -31.41 28.95 7.03
N LYS A 20 -30.43 29.02 7.92
CA LYS A 20 -29.02 28.83 7.62
C LYS A 20 -28.49 27.63 8.39
N TYR A 21 -27.58 26.91 7.77
CA TYR A 21 -26.94 25.75 8.35
C TYR A 21 -25.74 26.20 9.20
N ALA A 22 -25.64 25.68 10.42
CA ALA A 22 -24.48 25.92 11.26
C ALA A 22 -23.40 24.89 10.94
N GLN A 23 -22.14 25.33 10.83
CA GLN A 23 -21.02 24.43 10.55
C GLN A 23 -20.72 23.52 11.76
N GLY A 24 -20.32 22.28 11.49
CA GLY A 24 -19.73 21.38 12.49
C GLY A 24 -20.71 20.68 13.44
N GLY A 25 -22.03 20.73 13.20
CA GLY A 25 -23.02 19.98 13.98
C GLY A 25 -24.41 19.98 13.35
N ALA A 26 -25.25 19.02 13.75
CA ALA A 26 -26.65 18.95 13.31
C ALA A 26 -27.48 20.04 14.01
N ASN A 27 -27.26 21.28 13.61
CA ASN A 27 -27.84 22.48 14.18
C ASN A 27 -28.43 23.34 13.05
N LEU A 28 -29.52 24.04 13.33
CA LEU A 28 -30.15 24.96 12.38
C LEU A 28 -30.20 26.36 12.98
N TYR A 29 -29.68 27.35 12.27
CA TYR A 29 -29.82 28.75 12.62
C TYR A 29 -30.99 29.35 11.85
N ILE A 30 -32.04 29.72 12.57
CA ILE A 30 -33.31 30.13 11.99
C ILE A 30 -33.52 31.60 12.33
N ARG A 31 -33.83 32.43 11.33
CA ARG A 31 -34.09 33.87 11.48
C ARG A 31 -35.40 34.22 10.81
N TRP A 32 -36.14 35.15 11.39
CA TRP A 32 -37.40 35.65 10.82
C TRP A 32 -37.55 37.16 10.98
N THR A 33 -38.48 37.74 10.23
CA THR A 33 -38.88 39.14 10.40
C THR A 33 -39.78 39.32 11.62
N SER A 34 -39.70 40.46 12.30
CA SER A 34 -40.62 40.76 13.41
C SER A 34 -42.06 40.89 12.91
N PHE A 35 -43.02 40.52 13.76
CA PHE A 35 -44.44 40.62 13.49
C PHE A 35 -45.11 41.59 14.47
N PRO A 36 -45.71 42.70 14.00
CA PRO A 36 -46.37 43.68 14.87
C PRO A 36 -47.53 43.08 15.67
N GLY A 37 -47.56 43.36 16.97
CA GLY A 37 -48.59 42.82 17.87
C GLY A 37 -48.36 41.37 18.29
N ALA A 38 -47.26 40.73 17.89
CA ALA A 38 -46.92 39.40 18.40
C ALA A 38 -46.70 39.44 19.93
N THR A 39 -47.25 38.46 20.62
CA THR A 39 -47.02 38.22 22.05
C THR A 39 -45.84 37.26 22.26
N ASN A 40 -45.75 36.23 21.41
CA ASN A 40 -44.67 35.26 21.40
C ASN A 40 -44.61 34.55 20.04
N TYR A 41 -43.50 33.85 19.80
CA TYR A 41 -43.33 32.96 18.66
C TYR A 41 -43.15 31.54 19.17
N ILE A 42 -43.83 30.58 18.53
CA ILE A 42 -43.58 29.16 18.76
C ILE A 42 -42.87 28.59 17.54
N LEU A 43 -41.71 28.01 17.76
CA LEU A 43 -40.91 27.32 16.74
C LEU A 43 -41.03 25.80 16.96
N ASP A 44 -41.66 25.11 16.01
CA ASP A 44 -41.94 23.66 16.04
C ASP A 44 -41.13 22.96 14.93
N LEU A 45 -40.22 22.06 15.31
CA LEU A 45 -39.41 21.25 14.39
C LEU A 45 -39.81 19.79 14.51
N ARG A 46 -40.24 19.21 13.38
CA ARG A 46 -40.66 17.81 13.27
C ARG A 46 -39.84 17.09 12.22
N VAL A 47 -39.45 15.85 12.51
CA VAL A 47 -38.81 15.00 11.50
C VAL A 47 -39.86 14.63 10.46
N ILE A 48 -39.54 14.85 9.19
CA ILE A 48 -40.45 14.50 8.09
C ILE A 48 -40.58 12.97 8.03
N ASN A 49 -41.79 12.48 7.84
CA ASN A 49 -42.12 11.05 7.75
C ASN A 49 -41.77 10.22 9.00
N SER A 50 -41.65 10.84 10.17
CA SER A 50 -41.46 10.12 11.43
C SER A 50 -42.30 10.73 12.55
N THR A 51 -43.02 9.86 13.27
CA THR A 51 -43.79 10.22 14.47
C THR A 51 -43.14 9.70 15.76
N THR A 52 -42.09 8.89 15.66
CA THR A 52 -41.38 8.31 16.81
C THR A 52 -40.33 9.24 17.39
N VAL A 53 -39.88 10.24 16.61
CA VAL A 53 -38.98 11.29 17.08
C VAL A 53 -39.81 12.40 17.69
N THR A 54 -39.58 12.68 18.98
CA THR A 54 -40.24 13.77 19.68
C THR A 54 -39.96 15.12 19.00
N PRO A 55 -41.01 15.93 18.73
CA PRO A 55 -40.83 17.24 18.12
C PRO A 55 -40.12 18.18 19.09
N ILE A 56 -39.34 19.12 18.54
CA ILE A 56 -38.71 20.18 19.32
C ILE A 56 -39.59 21.42 19.19
N VAL A 57 -40.18 21.84 20.31
CA VAL A 57 -41.05 23.02 20.37
C VAL A 57 -40.44 24.04 21.31
N LEU A 58 -40.16 25.23 20.80
CA LEU A 58 -39.56 26.33 21.54
C LEU A 58 -40.53 27.51 21.60
N ASP A 59 -40.83 27.95 22.81
CA ASP A 59 -41.58 29.18 23.04
C ASP A 59 -40.60 30.35 23.23
N LEU A 60 -40.74 31.37 22.39
CA LEU A 60 -39.79 32.47 22.26
C LEU A 60 -40.52 33.80 22.45
N THR A 61 -39.86 34.75 23.08
CA THR A 61 -40.43 36.09 23.29
C THR A 61 -40.68 36.81 21.97
N ALA A 62 -41.66 37.73 21.93
CA ALA A 62 -41.95 38.56 20.75
C ALA A 62 -40.76 39.42 20.26
N THR A 63 -39.76 39.65 21.12
CA THR A 63 -38.52 40.36 20.78
C THR A 63 -37.49 39.47 20.08
N THR A 64 -37.64 38.15 20.14
CA THR A 64 -36.72 37.20 19.52
C THR A 64 -37.06 37.03 18.04
N THR A 65 -36.10 37.34 17.16
CA THR A 65 -36.24 37.18 15.70
C THR A 65 -35.24 36.17 15.11
N GLU A 66 -34.47 35.49 15.96
CA GLU A 66 -33.52 34.47 15.54
C GLU A 66 -33.27 33.44 16.64
N LYS A 67 -32.93 32.21 16.24
CA LYS A 67 -32.63 31.12 17.17
C LYS A 67 -31.67 30.12 16.52
N LEU A 68 -30.61 29.77 17.25
CA LEU A 68 -29.84 28.55 16.98
C LEU A 68 -30.52 27.38 17.69
N VAL A 69 -30.99 26.41 16.92
CA VAL A 69 -31.54 25.15 17.43
C VAL A 69 -30.45 24.09 17.38
N GLN A 70 -30.10 23.57 18.57
CA GLN A 70 -29.05 22.56 18.75
C GLN A 70 -29.65 21.20 19.11
N GLY A 71 -28.87 20.13 18.94
CA GLY A 71 -29.27 18.78 19.34
C GLY A 71 -30.24 18.10 18.36
N LEU A 72 -30.26 18.54 17.10
CA LEU A 72 -31.03 17.84 16.06
C LEU A 72 -30.34 16.53 15.68
N ARG A 73 -31.11 15.59 15.14
CA ARG A 73 -30.56 14.36 14.58
C ARG A 73 -29.83 14.68 13.29
N SER A 74 -28.61 14.18 13.15
CA SER A 74 -27.79 14.41 11.96
C SER A 74 -28.35 13.71 10.73
N GLY A 75 -28.09 14.28 9.55
CA GLY A 75 -28.54 13.72 8.27
C GLY A 75 -30.06 13.60 8.13
N THR A 76 -30.82 14.33 8.95
CA THR A 76 -32.28 14.19 9.04
C THR A 76 -32.98 15.40 8.44
N LEU A 77 -34.07 15.14 7.72
CA LEU A 77 -34.91 16.17 7.10
C LEU A 77 -36.00 16.61 8.08
N TYR A 78 -36.03 17.90 8.41
CA TYR A 78 -36.98 18.50 9.32
C TYR A 78 -37.95 19.42 8.59
N GLN A 79 -39.22 19.37 8.99
CA GLN A 79 -40.18 20.43 8.74
C GLN A 79 -40.10 21.41 9.91
N VAL A 80 -39.70 22.65 9.60
CA VAL A 80 -39.55 23.74 10.56
C VAL A 80 -40.74 24.66 10.39
N THR A 81 -41.54 24.82 11.45
CA THR A 81 -42.77 25.61 11.45
C THR A 81 -42.68 26.71 12.49
N LEU A 82 -42.79 27.97 12.05
CA LEU A 82 -42.88 29.13 12.92
C LEU A 82 -44.34 29.58 13.01
N LYS A 83 -44.85 29.66 14.24
CA LYS A 83 -46.20 30.16 14.55
C LYS A 83 -46.09 31.47 15.31
N VAL A 84 -46.80 32.49 14.83
CA VAL A 84 -46.92 33.78 15.49
C VAL A 84 -48.18 33.78 16.33
N TYR A 85 -48.04 34.07 17.62
CA TYR A 85 -49.18 34.20 18.52
C TYR A 85 -49.41 35.66 18.90
N GLN A 86 -50.68 36.03 18.93
CA GLN A 86 -51.15 37.24 19.59
C GLN A 86 -52.15 36.79 20.66
N PHE A 87 -51.74 36.91 21.92
CA PHE A 87 -52.39 36.28 23.06
C PHE A 87 -52.62 34.78 22.81
N TYR A 88 -53.87 34.33 22.68
CA TYR A 88 -54.24 32.92 22.52
C TYR A 88 -54.43 32.48 21.06
N TYR A 89 -54.32 33.41 20.10
CA TYR A 89 -54.63 33.16 18.69
C TYR A 89 -53.37 33.05 17.83
N VAL A 90 -53.35 32.04 16.95
CA VAL A 90 -52.31 31.91 15.92
C VAL A 90 -52.63 32.87 14.78
N MET A 91 -51.81 33.90 14.62
CA MET A 91 -52.02 34.94 13.61
C MET A 91 -51.37 34.57 12.28
N CYS A 92 -50.24 33.87 12.32
CA CYS A 92 -49.49 33.53 11.12
C CYS A 92 -48.72 32.23 11.31
N ILE A 93 -48.58 31.47 10.23
CA ILE A 93 -47.78 30.25 10.18
C ILE A 93 -46.87 30.33 8.94
N SER A 94 -45.57 30.17 9.15
CA SER A 94 -44.59 29.97 8.11
C SER A 94 -43.94 28.59 8.29
N SER A 95 -43.64 27.90 7.20
CA SER A 95 -43.03 26.56 7.26
C SER A 95 -42.04 26.36 6.13
N GLU A 96 -40.89 25.81 6.47
CA GLU A 96 -39.78 25.52 5.55
C GLU A 96 -39.22 24.13 5.85
N VAL A 97 -38.59 23.52 4.86
CA VAL A 97 -37.90 22.23 5.02
C VAL A 97 -36.40 22.46 5.13
N ALA A 98 -35.76 21.79 6.09
CA ALA A 98 -34.32 21.89 6.31
C ALA A 98 -33.69 20.51 6.55
N LEU A 99 -32.61 20.22 5.82
CA LEU A 99 -31.80 19.02 6.02
C LEU A 99 -30.61 19.36 6.93
N THR A 100 -30.37 18.58 7.97
CA THR A 100 -29.15 18.74 8.79
C THR A 100 -27.93 18.08 8.14
N VAL A 101 -26.73 18.59 8.41
CA VAL A 101 -25.45 17.94 8.04
C VAL A 101 -25.35 16.50 8.58
N PRO A 102 -24.54 15.63 7.95
CA PRO A 102 -24.45 14.23 8.34
C PRO A 102 -23.82 14.02 9.72
N ALA A 103 -24.03 12.81 10.27
CA ALA A 103 -23.36 12.40 11.50
C ALA A 103 -21.86 12.26 11.26
N ALA A 104 -21.01 12.68 12.22
CA ALA A 104 -19.56 12.55 12.07
C ALA A 104 -19.12 11.08 12.00
N SER A 105 -18.38 10.72 10.94
CA SER A 105 -17.77 9.40 10.80
C SER A 105 -16.50 9.28 11.66
N GLN A 106 -16.09 8.03 11.94
CA GLN A 106 -14.91 7.70 12.72
C GLN A 106 -14.03 6.71 11.97
N ILE A 107 -12.72 6.95 11.97
CA ILE A 107 -11.73 6.03 11.39
C ILE A 107 -11.62 4.79 12.29
N THR A 108 -12.14 3.66 11.82
CA THR A 108 -12.14 2.39 12.54
C THR A 108 -10.81 1.67 12.39
N PHE A 109 -10.17 1.76 11.22
CA PHE A 109 -8.89 1.13 10.93
C PHE A 109 -7.94 2.10 10.22
N ALA A 110 -6.67 2.08 10.63
CA ALA A 110 -5.58 2.80 9.98
C ALA A 110 -4.29 2.00 10.16
N LYS A 111 -3.62 1.65 9.05
CA LYS A 111 -2.36 0.90 9.08
C LYS A 111 -1.47 1.28 7.90
N SER A 112 -0.18 1.49 8.19
CA SER A 112 0.83 1.74 7.18
C SER A 112 1.04 0.50 6.31
N ILE A 113 1.01 0.71 4.99
CA ILE A 113 1.21 -0.34 3.98
C ILE A 113 2.67 -0.33 3.52
N SER A 114 3.25 0.86 3.37
CA SER A 114 4.66 1.07 3.04
C SER A 114 5.21 2.30 3.77
N SER A 115 6.46 2.67 3.49
CA SER A 115 7.05 3.93 3.95
C SER A 115 6.38 5.16 3.33
N THR A 116 5.62 4.99 2.24
CA THR A 116 4.99 6.11 1.53
C THR A 116 3.47 5.97 1.43
N SER A 117 2.86 4.97 2.08
CA SER A 117 1.42 4.74 1.98
C SER A 117 0.76 4.17 3.24
N VAL A 118 -0.50 4.56 3.45
CA VAL A 118 -1.34 4.13 4.57
C VAL A 118 -2.74 3.77 4.08
N GLY A 119 -3.26 2.65 4.57
CA GLY A 119 -4.64 2.21 4.33
C GLY A 119 -5.57 2.60 5.48
N PHE A 120 -6.79 3.02 5.14
CA PHE A 120 -7.81 3.48 6.08
C PHE A 120 -9.17 2.80 5.83
N GLN A 121 -9.93 2.61 6.91
CA GLN A 121 -11.35 2.25 6.87
C GLN A 121 -12.10 3.04 7.94
N TRP A 122 -13.38 3.31 7.70
CA TRP A 122 -14.22 4.10 8.61
C TRP A 122 -15.67 3.62 8.64
N ALA A 123 -16.38 4.03 9.68
CA ALA A 123 -17.80 3.69 9.87
C ALA A 123 -18.71 4.52 8.93
N LYS A 124 -19.77 3.88 8.43
CA LYS A 124 -20.81 4.57 7.65
C LYS A 124 -21.52 5.62 8.52
N ALA A 125 -21.59 6.85 8.05
CA ALA A 125 -22.31 7.94 8.70
C ALA A 125 -23.76 8.04 8.23
N SER A 126 -24.67 8.39 9.15
CA SER A 126 -26.07 8.66 8.82
C SER A 126 -26.21 9.94 7.99
N GLY A 127 -26.94 9.84 6.88
CA GLY A 127 -27.23 10.95 5.94
C GLY A 127 -26.00 11.52 5.23
N ALA A 128 -24.92 10.75 5.12
CA ALA A 128 -23.72 11.11 4.38
C ALA A 128 -23.79 10.59 2.93
N ASP A 129 -23.49 11.46 1.98
CA ASP A 129 -23.34 11.14 0.55
C ASP A 129 -21.89 10.73 0.22
N GLY A 130 -20.94 11.18 1.04
CA GLY A 130 -19.54 10.79 0.93
C GLY A 130 -18.72 11.24 2.14
N TYR A 131 -17.40 11.10 2.00
CA TYR A 131 -16.43 11.37 3.05
C TYR A 131 -15.23 12.15 2.53
N VAL A 132 -14.67 13.00 3.38
CA VAL A 132 -13.40 13.68 3.15
C VAL A 132 -12.41 13.20 4.20
N LEU A 133 -11.48 12.36 3.77
CA LEU A 133 -10.35 11.91 4.59
C LEU A 133 -9.24 12.95 4.53
N VAL A 134 -8.70 13.30 5.70
CA VAL A 134 -7.60 14.24 5.84
C VAL A 134 -6.44 13.55 6.53
N VAL A 135 -5.25 13.67 5.93
CA VAL A 135 -3.99 13.13 6.46
C VAL A 135 -2.98 14.29 6.49
N ALA A 136 -2.63 14.72 7.70
CA ALA A 136 -1.76 15.89 7.91
C ALA A 136 -0.53 15.52 8.75
N GLY A 137 0.65 15.88 8.29
CA GLY A 137 1.91 15.67 8.99
C GLY A 137 1.90 16.35 10.35
N ILE A 138 2.32 15.63 11.40
CA ILE A 138 2.29 16.15 12.77
C ILE A 138 3.37 17.22 12.98
N THR A 139 4.55 17.01 12.41
CA THR A 139 5.70 17.92 12.54
C THR A 139 5.73 19.00 11.45
N ASN A 140 5.23 18.66 10.26
CA ASN A 140 5.16 19.57 9.12
C ASN A 140 3.71 19.69 8.63
N SER A 141 3.04 20.79 9.01
CA SER A 141 1.66 21.07 8.63
C SER A 141 1.46 21.31 7.13
N SER A 142 2.52 21.58 6.37
CA SER A 142 2.46 21.69 4.91
C SER A 142 2.38 20.33 4.22
N ASP A 143 2.78 19.25 4.90
CA ASP A 143 2.62 17.89 4.36
C ASP A 143 1.20 17.38 4.63
N TYR A 144 0.32 17.66 3.67
CA TYR A 144 -1.11 17.45 3.82
C TYR A 144 -1.71 16.77 2.59
N ARG A 145 -2.64 15.83 2.79
CA ARG A 145 -3.46 15.22 1.73
C ARG A 145 -4.93 15.26 2.15
N ASN A 146 -5.81 15.61 1.22
CA ASN A 146 -7.26 15.44 1.35
C ASN A 146 -7.79 14.54 0.22
N LEU A 147 -8.63 13.58 0.58
CA LEU A 147 -9.25 12.68 -0.38
C LEU A 147 -10.76 12.71 -0.16
N THR A 148 -11.50 13.01 -1.22
CA THR A 148 -12.95 12.93 -1.24
C THR A 148 -13.37 11.61 -1.89
N VAL A 149 -14.09 10.78 -1.16
CA VAL A 149 -14.47 9.43 -1.58
C VAL A 149 -15.89 9.09 -1.12
N THR A 150 -16.58 8.21 -1.84
CA THR A 150 -17.90 7.68 -1.45
C THR A 150 -17.81 6.29 -0.82
N SER A 151 -16.65 5.62 -0.96
CA SER A 151 -16.35 4.35 -0.31
C SER A 151 -16.17 4.49 1.20
N LEU A 152 -16.11 3.35 1.91
CA LEU A 152 -15.81 3.28 3.34
C LEU A 152 -14.33 2.97 3.64
N SER A 153 -13.49 3.06 2.62
CA SER A 153 -12.06 2.77 2.69
C SER A 153 -11.30 3.56 1.63
N ALA A 154 -10.05 3.91 1.93
CA ALA A 154 -9.12 4.50 0.98
C ALA A 154 -7.67 4.15 1.33
N VAL A 155 -6.80 4.25 0.33
CA VAL A 155 -5.35 4.20 0.49
C VAL A 155 -4.78 5.56 0.11
N VAL A 156 -3.97 6.13 0.99
CA VAL A 156 -3.25 7.38 0.75
C VAL A 156 -1.80 7.04 0.44
N THR A 157 -1.31 7.54 -0.69
CA THR A 157 0.07 7.33 -1.17
C THR A 157 0.86 8.64 -1.16
N SER A 158 2.13 8.57 -1.55
CA SER A 158 3.02 9.74 -1.66
C SER A 158 3.22 10.47 -0.34
N LEU A 159 3.24 9.70 0.76
CA LEU A 159 3.59 10.19 2.10
C LEU A 159 5.11 10.13 2.31
N GLN A 160 5.60 10.89 3.29
CA GLN A 160 6.99 10.88 3.69
C GLN A 160 7.31 9.63 4.51
N PRO A 161 8.45 8.96 4.26
CA PRO A 161 8.94 7.85 5.07
C PRO A 161 9.14 8.20 6.54
N SER A 162 9.00 7.20 7.42
CA SER A 162 9.25 7.33 8.87
C SER A 162 8.58 8.55 9.53
N THR A 163 7.41 8.97 9.03
CA THR A 163 6.75 10.22 9.41
C THR A 163 5.40 9.93 10.06
N SER A 164 5.10 10.67 11.13
CA SER A 164 3.83 10.54 11.85
C SER A 164 2.80 11.54 11.34
N TYR A 165 1.59 11.04 11.08
CA TYR A 165 0.46 11.78 10.53
C TYR A 165 -0.72 11.76 11.49
N SER A 166 -1.37 12.91 11.62
CA SER A 166 -2.68 13.06 12.23
C SER A 166 -3.75 12.90 11.15
N CYS A 167 -4.62 11.91 11.33
CA CYS A 167 -5.63 11.54 10.35
C CYS A 167 -7.02 11.73 10.95
N TYR A 168 -7.93 12.32 10.19
CA TYR A 168 -9.32 12.48 10.61
C TYR A 168 -10.22 12.53 9.39
N ILE A 169 -11.51 12.34 9.61
CA ILE A 169 -12.49 12.22 8.52
C ILE A 169 -13.69 13.11 8.80
N TYR A 170 -14.23 13.68 7.73
CA TYR A 170 -15.54 14.32 7.70
C TYR A 170 -16.48 13.49 6.85
N SER A 171 -17.74 13.39 7.24
CA SER A 171 -18.81 13.02 6.32
C SER A 171 -19.39 14.28 5.71
N TYR A 172 -19.89 14.20 4.48
CA TYR A 172 -20.54 15.32 3.82
C TYR A 172 -21.81 14.89 3.10
N ASN A 173 -22.72 15.84 2.92
CA ASN A 173 -23.86 15.75 2.02
C ASN A 173 -24.04 17.09 1.29
N SER A 174 -25.13 17.25 0.55
CA SER A 174 -25.45 18.50 -0.17
C SER A 174 -25.52 19.77 0.69
N VAL A 175 -25.72 19.64 2.01
CA VAL A 175 -25.81 20.77 2.94
C VAL A 175 -24.44 21.21 3.43
N GLY A 176 -23.55 20.25 3.70
CA GLY A 176 -22.21 20.55 4.18
C GLY A 176 -21.53 19.38 4.88
N MET A 177 -20.45 19.71 5.58
CA MET A 177 -19.61 18.74 6.29
C MET A 177 -20.07 18.56 7.74
N SER A 178 -19.92 17.34 8.25
CA SER A 178 -20.10 17.02 9.66
C SER A 178 -19.08 17.73 10.56
N ALA A 179 -19.22 17.54 11.86
CA ALA A 179 -18.10 17.73 12.79
C ALA A 179 -16.89 16.89 12.37
N LYS A 180 -15.69 17.33 12.78
CA LYS A 180 -14.45 16.55 12.60
C LYS A 180 -14.54 15.24 13.37
N GLY A 181 -14.22 14.12 12.72
CA GLY A 181 -14.04 12.83 13.40
C GLY A 181 -12.88 12.87 14.41
N ALA A 182 -12.81 11.84 15.27
CA ALA A 182 -11.71 11.68 16.20
C ALA A 182 -10.39 11.53 15.42
N VAL A 183 -9.34 12.17 15.92
CA VAL A 183 -8.02 12.11 15.30
C VAL A 183 -7.39 10.75 15.60
N LYS A 184 -6.93 10.07 14.56
CA LYS A 184 -6.15 8.84 14.63
C LYS A 184 -4.74 9.12 14.13
N THR A 185 -3.74 8.74 14.92
CA THR A 185 -2.33 8.88 14.55
C THR A 185 -1.83 7.62 13.88
N VAL A 186 -1.06 7.78 12.82
CA VAL A 186 -0.37 6.68 12.13
C VAL A 186 1.05 7.13 11.78
N THR A 187 1.99 6.20 11.78
CA THR A 187 3.38 6.45 11.38
C THR A 187 3.72 5.57 10.19
N THR A 188 4.12 6.17 9.07
CA THR A 188 4.56 5.42 7.89
C THR A 188 5.75 4.53 8.23
N LEU A 189 5.94 3.44 7.46
CA LEU A 189 7.05 2.53 7.70
C LEU A 189 8.39 3.19 7.37
N VAL A 190 9.46 2.52 7.77
CA VAL A 190 10.82 2.91 7.42
C VAL A 190 11.10 2.48 5.97
N PRO A 191 11.72 3.32 5.14
CA PRO A 191 11.98 2.97 3.75
C PRO A 191 13.06 1.88 3.67
N PRO A 192 13.04 1.04 2.61
CA PRO A 192 14.13 0.11 2.34
C PRO A 192 15.43 0.86 2.05
N PRO A 193 16.59 0.18 2.10
CA PRO A 193 17.80 0.74 1.54
C PRO A 193 17.60 1.12 0.06
N ALA A 194 18.22 2.23 -0.36
CA ALA A 194 18.05 2.76 -1.72
C ALA A 194 18.51 1.79 -2.82
N VAL A 195 19.52 0.97 -2.50
CA VAL A 195 20.05 -0.07 -3.37
C VAL A 195 20.60 -1.22 -2.51
N VAL A 196 20.52 -2.44 -3.03
CA VAL A 196 21.22 -3.60 -2.48
C VAL A 196 22.11 -4.16 -3.58
N ASN A 197 23.39 -4.30 -3.29
CA ASN A 197 24.37 -4.90 -4.18
C ASN A 197 24.72 -6.31 -3.69
N THR A 198 24.99 -7.21 -4.64
CA THR A 198 25.42 -8.58 -4.36
C THR A 198 26.80 -8.82 -4.94
N THR A 199 27.75 -9.28 -4.12
CA THR A 199 29.07 -9.71 -4.57
C THR A 199 29.28 -11.18 -4.23
N GLY A 200 29.51 -12.01 -5.26
CA GLY A 200 29.85 -13.42 -5.07
C GLY A 200 31.17 -13.54 -4.33
N LEU A 201 31.20 -14.35 -3.27
CA LEU A 201 32.43 -14.62 -2.51
C LEU A 201 33.04 -15.96 -2.90
N ASN A 202 32.20 -16.97 -3.08
CA ASN A 202 32.56 -18.30 -3.54
C ASN A 202 31.31 -19.00 -4.13
N LEU A 203 31.43 -20.27 -4.50
CA LEU A 203 30.35 -21.04 -5.15
C LEU A 203 29.08 -21.19 -4.31
N THR A 204 29.16 -21.05 -2.98
CA THR A 204 28.04 -21.28 -2.05
C THR A 204 27.76 -20.06 -1.16
N ALA A 205 28.39 -18.92 -1.42
CA ALA A 205 28.24 -17.73 -0.59
C ALA A 205 28.27 -16.42 -1.39
N VAL A 206 27.39 -15.51 -0.99
CA VAL A 206 27.26 -14.16 -1.53
C VAL A 206 27.25 -13.15 -0.38
N ARG A 207 27.85 -12.00 -0.61
CA ARG A 207 27.71 -10.84 0.28
C ARG A 207 26.65 -9.90 -0.30
N ALA A 208 25.60 -9.67 0.46
CA ALA A 208 24.67 -8.57 0.21
C ALA A 208 25.15 -7.33 0.99
N SER A 209 25.21 -6.17 0.35
CA SER A 209 25.58 -4.90 0.97
C SER A 209 24.66 -3.77 0.52
N TRP A 210 24.45 -2.80 1.40
CA TRP A 210 23.52 -1.69 1.17
C TRP A 210 23.98 -0.42 1.90
N PRO A 211 23.56 0.78 1.48
CA PRO A 211 23.87 2.01 2.20
C PRO A 211 23.06 2.11 3.50
N SER A 212 23.54 2.90 4.46
CA SER A 212 22.82 3.18 5.71
C SER A 212 21.53 3.97 5.45
N VAL A 213 20.44 3.60 6.11
CA VAL A 213 19.17 4.33 6.13
C VAL A 213 19.08 5.17 7.40
N ALA A 214 18.63 6.43 7.27
CA ALA A 214 18.56 7.36 8.39
C ALA A 214 17.60 6.85 9.49
N ASN A 215 18.02 6.97 10.75
CA ASN A 215 17.28 6.52 11.94
C ASN A 215 16.96 5.01 11.97
N VAL A 216 17.77 4.19 11.31
CA VAL A 216 17.65 2.73 11.30
C VAL A 216 18.84 2.10 12.02
N LEU A 217 18.54 1.26 13.01
CA LEU A 217 19.56 0.53 13.78
C LEU A 217 19.76 -0.90 13.31
N PHE A 218 18.71 -1.53 12.78
CA PHE A 218 18.74 -2.92 12.34
C PHE A 218 18.09 -3.08 10.96
N TYR A 219 18.62 -4.03 10.20
CA TYR A 219 18.08 -4.49 8.94
C TYR A 219 17.66 -5.94 9.08
N GLN A 220 16.55 -6.28 8.43
CA GLN A 220 16.11 -7.65 8.25
C GLN A 220 16.47 -8.08 6.83
N VAL A 221 17.26 -9.14 6.70
CA VAL A 221 17.56 -9.77 5.42
C VAL A 221 16.80 -11.08 5.37
N SER A 222 16.13 -11.36 4.25
CA SER A 222 15.50 -12.66 4.02
C SER A 222 15.93 -13.24 2.68
N LEU A 223 16.13 -14.55 2.64
CA LEU A 223 16.49 -15.32 1.46
C LEU A 223 15.36 -16.29 1.14
N THR A 224 14.91 -16.26 -0.10
CA THR A 224 13.95 -17.23 -0.65
C THR A 224 14.56 -17.90 -1.87
N ASP A 225 14.36 -19.22 -1.98
CA ASP A 225 14.74 -19.99 -3.16
C ASP A 225 13.63 -19.81 -4.22
N SER A 226 13.94 -19.12 -5.31
CA SER A 226 12.96 -18.82 -6.36
C SER A 226 12.45 -20.07 -7.07
N SER A 227 13.16 -21.20 -6.96
CA SER A 227 12.72 -22.49 -7.50
C SER A 227 11.75 -23.24 -6.58
N GLN A 228 11.62 -22.81 -5.32
CA GLN A 228 10.80 -23.47 -4.29
C GLN A 228 9.96 -22.44 -3.51
N PRO A 229 8.93 -21.82 -4.13
CA PRO A 229 8.16 -20.72 -3.52
C PRO A 229 7.34 -21.11 -2.27
N GLY A 230 7.19 -22.41 -1.98
CA GLY A 230 6.49 -22.90 -0.79
C GLY A 230 7.37 -23.05 0.46
N LEU A 231 8.69 -22.89 0.35
CA LEU A 231 9.59 -22.95 1.50
C LEU A 231 9.61 -21.63 2.25
N ALA A 232 9.62 -21.72 3.59
CA ALA A 232 9.73 -20.54 4.44
C ALA A 232 11.07 -19.80 4.17
N PRO A 233 11.06 -18.46 4.13
CA PRO A 233 12.28 -17.68 3.97
C PRO A 233 13.24 -17.92 5.12
N VAL A 234 14.54 -17.95 4.83
CA VAL A 234 15.57 -17.85 5.87
C VAL A 234 15.74 -16.38 6.20
N ILE A 235 15.66 -16.00 7.49
CA ILE A 235 15.66 -14.61 7.94
C ILE A 235 16.82 -14.35 8.89
N TRP A 236 17.49 -13.21 8.71
CA TRP A 236 18.53 -12.70 9.59
C TRP A 236 18.23 -11.25 9.97
N THR A 237 18.74 -10.86 11.14
CA THR A 237 18.72 -9.46 11.61
C THR A 237 20.15 -9.01 11.87
N THR A 238 20.54 -7.85 11.34
CA THR A 238 21.90 -7.31 11.50
C THR A 238 21.87 -5.80 11.66
N SER A 239 22.79 -5.24 12.47
CA SER A 239 23.05 -3.80 12.52
C SER A 239 24.11 -3.35 11.51
N ALA A 240 24.82 -4.30 10.90
CA ALA A 240 25.81 -4.00 9.86
C ALA A 240 25.14 -3.65 8.53
N MET A 241 25.85 -2.90 7.69
CA MET A 241 25.42 -2.54 6.33
C MET A 241 25.70 -3.63 5.28
N SER A 242 26.01 -4.85 5.74
CA SER A 242 26.21 -6.00 4.88
C SER A 242 25.94 -7.30 5.63
N LEU A 243 25.60 -8.34 4.89
CA LEU A 243 25.43 -9.70 5.39
C LEU A 243 26.04 -10.69 4.41
N ILE A 244 26.78 -11.67 4.94
CA ILE A 244 27.25 -12.82 4.17
C ILE A 244 26.21 -13.92 4.30
N ILE A 245 25.68 -14.35 3.16
CA ILE A 245 24.72 -15.43 3.05
C ILE A 245 25.49 -16.64 2.51
N SER A 246 25.47 -17.75 3.26
CA SER A 246 26.21 -18.97 2.96
C SER A 246 25.28 -20.17 2.76
N ASN A 247 25.85 -21.32 2.42
CA ASN A 247 25.13 -22.57 2.17
C ASN A 247 24.12 -22.48 1.02
N LEU A 248 24.45 -21.67 0.00
CA LEU A 248 23.67 -21.60 -1.22
C LEU A 248 23.90 -22.85 -2.07
N LYS A 249 22.82 -23.36 -2.68
CA LYS A 249 22.88 -24.46 -3.65
C LYS A 249 23.37 -23.92 -4.98
N ALA A 250 24.15 -24.70 -5.71
CA ALA A 250 24.63 -24.33 -7.04
C ALA A 250 23.48 -24.24 -8.06
N CYS A 251 23.69 -23.45 -9.11
CA CYS A 251 22.71 -23.16 -10.18
C CYS A 251 21.28 -22.87 -9.67
N THR A 252 21.17 -22.22 -8.52
CA THR A 252 19.89 -21.86 -7.92
C THR A 252 19.74 -20.35 -7.89
N SER A 253 18.59 -19.86 -8.35
CA SER A 253 18.23 -18.45 -8.27
C SER A 253 17.55 -18.18 -6.93
N TYR A 254 18.11 -17.23 -6.19
CA TYR A 254 17.59 -16.78 -4.91
C TYR A 254 17.07 -15.34 -5.02
N THR A 255 16.01 -15.04 -4.28
CA THR A 255 15.58 -13.66 -4.04
C THR A 255 16.03 -13.25 -2.65
N ILE A 256 16.92 -12.26 -2.60
CA ILE A 256 17.41 -11.62 -1.38
C ILE A 256 16.60 -10.35 -1.17
N SER A 257 15.93 -10.26 -0.03
CA SER A 257 15.12 -9.11 0.36
C SER A 257 15.73 -8.43 1.57
N VAL A 258 15.96 -7.12 1.50
CA VAL A 258 16.49 -6.33 2.61
C VAL A 258 15.47 -5.27 3.02
N SER A 259 14.96 -5.38 4.24
CA SER A 259 14.05 -4.43 4.87
C SER A 259 14.74 -3.67 5.99
N SER A 260 14.42 -2.39 6.13
CA SER A 260 14.82 -1.59 7.29
C SER A 260 13.84 -1.82 8.44
N LEU A 261 14.34 -1.89 9.68
CA LEU A 261 13.50 -2.06 10.88
C LEU A 261 13.28 -0.71 11.59
N ASN A 262 12.05 -0.48 12.04
CA ASN A 262 11.74 0.68 12.90
C ASN A 262 12.17 0.43 14.35
N SER A 263 11.94 1.42 15.23
CA SER A 263 12.24 1.34 16.66
C SER A 263 11.48 0.23 17.42
N PHE A 264 10.43 -0.33 16.81
CA PHE A 264 9.64 -1.44 17.35
C PHE A 264 9.99 -2.78 16.67
N LEU A 265 11.09 -2.85 15.91
CA LEU A 265 11.53 -4.04 15.15
C LEU A 265 10.49 -4.53 14.13
N VAL A 266 9.65 -3.64 13.61
CA VAL A 266 8.74 -3.94 12.51
C VAL A 266 9.42 -3.60 11.19
N PRO A 267 9.52 -4.55 10.24
CA PRO A 267 10.13 -4.29 8.94
C PRO A 267 9.24 -3.40 8.07
N GLY A 268 9.88 -2.47 7.36
CA GLY A 268 9.29 -1.80 6.21
C GLY A 268 9.23 -2.70 4.98
N GLU A 269 8.76 -2.15 3.87
CA GLU A 269 8.84 -2.82 2.57
C GLU A 269 10.31 -3.16 2.22
N PRO A 270 10.57 -4.30 1.56
CA PRO A 270 11.91 -4.72 1.22
C PRO A 270 12.41 -4.13 -0.11
N PHE A 271 13.73 -4.01 -0.23
CA PHE A 271 14.40 -4.01 -1.53
C PHE A 271 14.71 -5.46 -1.93
N ASN A 272 14.23 -5.89 -3.09
CA ASN A 272 14.43 -7.24 -3.59
C ASN A 272 15.50 -7.25 -4.69
N ILE A 273 16.46 -8.16 -4.58
CA ILE A 273 17.45 -8.45 -5.63
C ILE A 273 17.53 -9.96 -5.85
N THR A 274 17.62 -10.35 -7.12
CA THR A 274 17.82 -11.75 -7.50
C THR A 274 19.31 -12.05 -7.63
N TYR A 275 19.76 -13.14 -7.02
CA TYR A 275 21.13 -13.63 -7.14
C TYR A 275 21.10 -15.10 -7.58
N THR A 276 21.79 -15.42 -8.66
CA THR A 276 21.93 -16.80 -9.16
C THR A 276 23.34 -17.28 -8.88
N THR A 277 23.45 -18.39 -8.17
CA THR A 277 24.75 -19.05 -7.93
C THR A 277 25.27 -19.72 -9.19
N SER A 278 26.58 -19.73 -9.37
CA SER A 278 27.25 -20.51 -10.42
C SER A 278 27.16 -22.03 -10.18
N PRO A 279 27.47 -22.86 -11.20
CA PRO A 279 27.62 -24.30 -11.04
C PRO A 279 28.70 -24.68 -10.02
N THR A 280 28.67 -25.92 -9.55
CA THR A 280 29.73 -26.48 -8.69
C THR A 280 31.04 -26.72 -9.46
N GLY A 281 31.74 -25.65 -9.84
CA GLY A 281 33.09 -25.72 -10.42
C GLY A 281 33.20 -26.48 -11.75
N SER A 282 34.42 -26.92 -12.06
CA SER A 282 34.76 -27.75 -13.24
C SER A 282 34.61 -29.24 -12.93
N VAL A 283 34.58 -30.03 -14.01
CA VAL A 283 34.90 -31.46 -13.94
C VAL A 283 36.20 -31.69 -13.16
N THR A 284 36.24 -32.69 -12.29
CA THR A 284 37.42 -33.03 -11.46
C THR A 284 38.26 -34.14 -12.06
N THR A 285 37.63 -35.14 -12.67
CA THR A 285 38.33 -36.25 -13.31
C THR A 285 37.91 -36.36 -14.77
N ILE A 286 38.91 -36.55 -15.64
CA ILE A 286 38.72 -36.91 -17.04
C ILE A 286 39.48 -38.22 -17.26
N SER A 287 38.86 -39.14 -17.99
CA SER A 287 39.55 -40.30 -18.57
C SER A 287 39.15 -40.44 -20.03
N ALA A 288 40.00 -41.08 -20.82
CA ALA A 288 39.74 -41.37 -22.22
C ALA A 288 40.05 -42.83 -22.51
N ASP A 289 39.15 -43.51 -23.19
CA ASP A 289 39.36 -44.85 -23.73
C ASP A 289 39.44 -44.75 -25.25
N TYR A 290 40.58 -45.13 -25.81
CA TYR A 290 40.87 -44.99 -27.24
C TYR A 290 41.02 -46.34 -27.92
N SER A 291 40.39 -46.46 -29.10
CA SER A 291 40.44 -47.65 -29.95
C SER A 291 41.02 -47.31 -31.32
N CYS A 292 42.26 -47.72 -31.57
CA CYS A 292 42.93 -47.61 -32.88
C CYS A 292 42.18 -48.35 -34.00
N SER A 293 41.47 -49.44 -33.71
CA SER A 293 40.73 -50.19 -34.74
C SER A 293 39.53 -49.42 -35.29
N SER A 294 39.02 -48.43 -34.56
CA SER A 294 37.86 -47.63 -34.94
C SER A 294 38.17 -46.14 -35.12
N ASN A 295 39.41 -45.71 -34.83
CA ASN A 295 39.81 -44.30 -34.77
C ASN A 295 38.89 -43.45 -33.88
N THR A 296 38.43 -44.02 -32.76
CA THR A 296 37.50 -43.37 -31.83
C THR A 296 38.04 -43.34 -30.40
N ALA A 297 37.84 -42.19 -29.73
CA ALA A 297 38.08 -42.02 -28.31
C ALA A 297 36.76 -41.74 -27.61
N THR A 298 36.47 -42.45 -26.53
CA THR A 298 35.36 -42.11 -25.62
C THR A 298 35.94 -41.41 -24.42
N VAL A 299 35.59 -40.14 -24.25
CA VAL A 299 36.01 -39.33 -23.10
C VAL A 299 34.93 -39.45 -22.03
N TYR A 300 35.33 -39.69 -20.79
CA TYR A 300 34.49 -39.76 -19.60
C TYR A 300 34.88 -38.66 -18.61
N TRP A 301 33.89 -38.17 -17.88
CA TRP A 301 34.09 -37.16 -16.84
C TRP A 301 33.09 -37.31 -15.69
N ASP A 302 33.41 -36.73 -14.54
CA ASP A 302 32.45 -36.62 -13.42
C ASP A 302 31.31 -35.64 -13.75
N ALA A 303 30.10 -35.95 -13.27
CA ALA A 303 28.97 -35.05 -13.40
C ALA A 303 29.10 -33.83 -12.45
N VAL A 304 28.86 -32.64 -13.00
CA VAL A 304 28.87 -31.36 -12.27
C VAL A 304 27.44 -30.92 -11.96
N LEU A 305 27.14 -30.61 -10.69
CA LEU A 305 25.82 -30.11 -10.32
C LEU A 305 25.60 -28.74 -10.96
N GLY A 306 24.50 -28.64 -11.72
CA GLY A 306 24.13 -27.44 -12.46
C GLY A 306 24.60 -27.40 -13.92
N ALA A 307 25.25 -28.46 -14.41
CA ALA A 307 25.54 -28.62 -15.83
C ALA A 307 24.27 -28.93 -16.64
N VAL A 308 24.04 -28.18 -17.72
CA VAL A 308 23.00 -28.47 -18.71
C VAL A 308 23.57 -29.38 -19.81
N SER A 309 24.83 -29.15 -20.18
CA SER A 309 25.58 -30.01 -21.09
C SER A 309 27.08 -29.84 -20.87
N TYR A 310 27.87 -30.68 -21.52
CA TYR A 310 29.31 -30.63 -21.53
C TYR A 310 29.82 -30.51 -22.96
N ARG A 311 30.92 -29.80 -23.15
CA ARG A 311 31.63 -29.69 -24.42
C ARG A 311 33.06 -30.16 -24.21
N ALA A 312 33.42 -31.28 -24.83
CA ALA A 312 34.78 -31.81 -24.83
C ALA A 312 35.50 -31.41 -26.12
N VAL A 313 36.69 -30.82 -26.01
CA VAL A 313 37.56 -30.44 -27.11
C VAL A 313 38.85 -31.24 -27.02
N VAL A 314 39.10 -32.09 -28.00
CA VAL A 314 40.30 -32.93 -28.09
C VAL A 314 41.25 -32.31 -29.11
N THR A 315 42.43 -31.89 -28.65
CA THR A 315 43.42 -31.17 -29.46
C THR A 315 44.67 -32.01 -29.63
N SER A 316 45.08 -32.24 -30.88
CA SER A 316 46.34 -32.91 -31.22
C SER A 316 47.53 -31.98 -31.03
N THR A 317 48.73 -32.53 -30.84
CA THR A 317 50.00 -31.80 -30.94
C THR A 317 50.16 -30.96 -32.21
N ASN A 318 49.52 -31.36 -33.31
CA ASN A 318 49.50 -30.62 -34.57
C ASN A 318 48.45 -29.48 -34.62
N ARG A 319 47.83 -29.14 -33.49
CA ARG A 319 46.79 -28.11 -33.32
C ARG A 319 45.48 -28.38 -34.08
N THR A 320 45.23 -29.61 -34.51
CA THR A 320 43.91 -30.03 -34.96
C THR A 320 43.02 -30.30 -33.76
N SER A 321 41.83 -29.69 -33.72
CA SER A 321 40.87 -29.87 -32.64
C SER A 321 39.60 -30.56 -33.14
N LEU A 322 39.14 -31.53 -32.36
CA LEU A 322 37.88 -32.23 -32.54
C LEU A 322 37.00 -31.89 -31.35
N THR A 323 35.70 -31.70 -31.58
CA THR A 323 34.77 -31.29 -30.52
C THR A 323 33.60 -32.25 -30.47
N CYS A 324 33.13 -32.55 -29.27
CA CYS A 324 31.90 -33.27 -29.08
C CYS A 324 31.11 -32.71 -27.87
N THR A 325 29.79 -32.85 -27.91
CA THR A 325 28.89 -32.34 -26.88
C THR A 325 27.98 -33.46 -26.36
N SER A 326 27.71 -33.46 -25.06
CA SER A 326 26.87 -34.47 -24.42
C SER A 326 26.13 -33.87 -23.22
N THR A 327 24.91 -34.35 -22.96
CA THR A 327 24.16 -34.05 -21.72
C THR A 327 24.52 -35.01 -20.59
N GLY A 328 25.23 -36.11 -20.89
CA GLY A 328 25.71 -37.09 -19.93
C GLY A 328 27.16 -36.88 -19.51
N SER A 329 27.70 -37.87 -18.80
CA SER A 329 29.07 -37.89 -18.26
C SER A 329 30.12 -38.47 -19.23
N SER A 330 29.77 -38.62 -20.51
CA SER A 330 30.68 -39.13 -21.52
C SER A 330 30.32 -38.65 -22.92
N CYS A 331 31.31 -38.69 -23.81
CA CYS A 331 31.15 -38.32 -25.21
C CYS A 331 32.19 -38.97 -26.11
N GLN A 332 31.76 -39.41 -27.29
CA GLN A 332 32.60 -40.10 -28.25
C GLN A 332 33.10 -39.13 -29.33
N VAL A 333 34.40 -39.19 -29.60
CA VAL A 333 35.08 -38.40 -30.61
C VAL A 333 35.65 -39.36 -31.66
N THR A 334 35.33 -39.10 -32.92
CA THR A 334 35.75 -39.91 -34.09
C THR A 334 36.88 -39.22 -34.86
N ALA A 335 37.60 -39.98 -35.68
CA ALA A 335 38.67 -39.48 -36.57
C ALA A 335 39.95 -39.01 -35.84
N LEU A 336 40.32 -39.70 -34.75
CA LEU A 336 41.63 -39.54 -34.13
C LEU A 336 42.67 -40.46 -34.82
N GLY A 337 43.89 -39.96 -35.01
CA GLY A 337 45.01 -40.75 -35.54
C GLY A 337 45.74 -41.51 -34.45
N CYS A 338 46.23 -42.72 -34.75
CA CYS A 338 47.05 -43.52 -33.85
C CYS A 338 48.44 -42.89 -33.62
N SER A 339 49.09 -43.21 -32.50
CA SER A 339 50.44 -42.76 -32.14
C SER A 339 50.57 -41.23 -32.05
N THR A 340 49.49 -40.54 -31.69
CA THR A 340 49.43 -39.07 -31.55
C THR A 340 49.06 -38.68 -30.12
N HIS A 341 49.75 -37.68 -29.58
CA HIS A 341 49.43 -37.14 -28.25
C HIS A 341 48.25 -36.15 -28.35
N TYR A 342 47.23 -36.34 -27.53
CA TYR A 342 46.03 -35.51 -27.49
C TYR A 342 45.81 -34.89 -26.11
N SER A 343 45.38 -33.63 -26.08
CA SER A 343 44.86 -32.95 -24.89
C SER A 343 43.36 -32.75 -24.99
N VAL A 344 42.61 -33.24 -24.02
CA VAL A 344 41.18 -33.05 -23.85
C VAL A 344 40.92 -31.89 -22.92
N GLU A 345 40.07 -30.94 -23.32
CA GLU A 345 39.51 -29.92 -22.45
C GLU A 345 37.99 -30.10 -22.36
N VAL A 346 37.46 -30.30 -21.16
CA VAL A 346 36.00 -30.43 -20.94
C VAL A 346 35.49 -29.14 -20.31
N THR A 347 34.57 -28.47 -21.00
CA THR A 347 33.87 -27.28 -20.52
C THR A 347 32.46 -27.65 -20.07
N VAL A 348 32.11 -27.24 -18.84
CA VAL A 348 30.73 -27.31 -18.36
C VAL A 348 29.92 -26.19 -18.97
N VAL A 349 28.79 -26.53 -19.58
CA VAL A 349 27.83 -25.56 -20.11
C VAL A 349 26.63 -25.52 -19.16
N SER A 350 26.36 -24.35 -18.61
CA SER A 350 25.22 -24.11 -17.73
C SER A 350 24.45 -22.86 -18.15
N ASN A 351 23.22 -22.75 -17.68
CA ASN A 351 22.37 -21.57 -17.84
C ASN A 351 22.62 -20.48 -16.78
N CYS A 352 23.56 -20.70 -15.85
CA CYS A 352 23.81 -19.84 -14.68
C CYS A 352 25.16 -19.10 -14.71
N GLU A 353 25.84 -19.06 -15.86
CA GLU A 353 27.16 -18.46 -16.13
C GLU A 353 28.28 -18.78 -15.12
N VAL A 354 29.12 -19.75 -15.50
CA VAL A 354 30.60 -19.69 -15.62
C VAL A 354 30.98 -20.93 -16.44
N ASN A 355 31.64 -20.74 -17.58
CA ASN A 355 32.29 -21.83 -18.31
C ASN A 355 33.59 -22.14 -17.59
N SER A 356 33.62 -23.20 -16.79
CA SER A 356 34.86 -23.67 -16.18
C SER A 356 35.36 -24.88 -16.96
N SER A 357 36.66 -24.92 -17.24
CA SER A 357 37.31 -25.98 -18.01
C SER A 357 38.47 -26.61 -17.25
N ILE A 358 38.77 -27.87 -17.58
CA ILE A 358 39.94 -28.61 -17.10
C ILE A 358 40.53 -29.40 -18.27
N SER A 359 41.85 -29.54 -18.29
CA SER A 359 42.57 -30.28 -19.33
C SER A 359 43.14 -31.60 -18.83
N TYR A 360 43.14 -32.61 -19.70
CA TYR A 360 43.70 -33.95 -19.47
C TYR A 360 44.40 -34.42 -20.74
N THR A 361 45.56 -35.05 -20.62
CA THR A 361 46.32 -35.55 -21.78
C THR A 361 46.33 -37.08 -21.83
N PHE A 362 46.23 -37.63 -23.04
CA PHE A 362 46.34 -39.07 -23.27
C PHE A 362 47.06 -39.34 -24.60
N ASP A 363 47.75 -40.48 -24.63
CA ASP A 363 48.40 -41.01 -25.83
C ASP A 363 47.51 -42.06 -26.49
N THR A 364 47.60 -42.16 -27.82
CA THR A 364 46.79 -43.04 -28.67
C THR A 364 47.58 -44.14 -29.33
#